data_AF-X0YZ98-F1
#
_entry.id   AF-X0YZ98-F1
#
_cell.length_a   1.000
_cell.length_b   1.000
_cell.length_c   1.000
_cell.angle_alpha   90.00
_cell.angle_beta   90.00
_cell.angle_gamma   90.00
#
_symmetry.space_group_name_H-M   'P 1'
#
loop_
_entity.id
_entity.type
_entity.pdbx_description
1 polymer ?
#
loop_
_entity_poly.entity_id
_entity_poly.type
_entity_poly.pdbx_seq_one_letter_code
_entity_poly.pdbx_strand_id
1 'polypeptide(L)' 'PGLMAHQEVIFGTTGQTLTIRHDSISRESFLPGIFLAVRNVAKMPGFTYGINKLLGF' A
#
# COMPACT_ATOMS: atom_id res chain seq x y z
N PRO A 1 -9.06 -18.53 11.11
CA PRO A 1 -7.88 -17.81 11.67
C PRO A 1 -6.70 -17.92 10.69
N GLY A 2 -6.52 -16.93 9.82
CA GLY A 2 -5.68 -17.10 8.61
C GLY A 2 -5.75 -15.97 7.59
N LEU A 3 -6.06 -14.76 8.05
CA LEU A 3 -6.12 -13.55 7.21
C LEU A 3 -5.19 -12.51 7.86
N MET A 4 -4.24 -11.96 7.11
CA MET A 4 -3.25 -11.00 7.63
C MET A 4 -3.74 -9.56 7.49
N ALA A 5 -3.83 -9.02 6.27
CA ALA A 5 -4.47 -7.74 6.01
C ALA A 5 -5.19 -7.77 4.66
N HIS A 6 -6.48 -7.41 4.67
CA HIS A 6 -7.36 -7.50 3.52
C HIS A 6 -8.14 -6.21 3.37
N GLN A 7 -8.25 -5.70 2.14
CA GLN A 7 -8.99 -4.50 1.82
C GLN A 7 -9.75 -4.70 0.51
N GLU A 8 -11.01 -4.27 0.49
CA GLU A 8 -11.80 -4.13 -0.72
C GLU A 8 -12.37 -2.70 -0.80
N VAL A 9 -12.27 -2.10 -1.98
CA VAL A 9 -12.94 -0.84 -2.32
C VAL A 9 -13.88 -1.13 -3.47
N ILE A 10 -15.17 -0.93 -3.23
CA ILE A 10 -16.23 -1.25 -4.19
C ILE A 10 -16.85 0.06 -4.69
N PHE A 11 -16.78 0.28 -6.00
CA PHE A 11 -17.49 1.33 -6.71
C PHE A 11 -18.69 0.70 -7.44
N GLY A 12 -19.83 1.39 -7.44
CA GLY A 12 -21.05 0.92 -8.09
C GLY A 12 -21.73 2.02 -8.88
N THR A 13 -22.33 1.65 -10.00
CA THR A 13 -23.25 2.49 -10.78
C THR A 13 -24.32 1.61 -11.45
N THR A 14 -25.30 2.20 -12.13
CA THR A 14 -26.40 1.45 -12.75
C THR A 14 -25.86 0.41 -13.73
N GLY A 15 -26.17 -0.87 -13.46
CA GLY A 15 -25.80 -1.99 -14.32
C GLY A 15 -24.36 -2.51 -14.17
N GLN A 16 -23.51 -1.93 -13.30
CA GLN A 16 -22.14 -2.41 -13.13
C GLN A 16 -21.50 -2.06 -11.78
N THR A 17 -20.46 -2.82 -11.41
CA THR A 17 -19.60 -2.56 -10.25
C THR A 17 -18.12 -2.72 -10.62
N LEU A 18 -17.25 -2.05 -9.88
CA LEU A 18 -15.79 -2.21 -9.92
C LEU A 18 -15.30 -2.45 -8.50
N THR A 19 -14.58 -3.56 -8.30
CA THR A 19 -13.96 -3.88 -7.01
C THR A 19 -12.45 -3.85 -7.13
N ILE A 20 -11.79 -3.06 -6.28
CA ILE A 20 -10.34 -3.06 -6.09
C ILE A 20 -10.05 -3.81 -4.79
N ARG A 21 -9.34 -4.94 -4.89
CA ARG A 21 -9.01 -5.80 -3.76
C ARG A 21 -7.51 -5.88 -3.55
N HIS A 22 -7.06 -5.76 -2.30
CA HIS A 22 -5.68 -5.96 -1.89
C HIS A 22 -5.62 -6.90 -0.69
N ASP A 23 -4.87 -8.00 -0.86
CA ASP A 23 -4.67 -9.02 0.15
C ASP A 23 -3.17 -9.15 0.46
N SER A 24 -2.76 -8.77 1.66
CA SER A 24 -1.47 -9.15 2.21
C SER A 24 -1.61 -10.52 2.87
N ILE A 25 -1.00 -11.53 2.26
CA ILE A 25 -1.04 -12.92 2.73
C ILE A 25 0.02 -13.17 3.82
N SER A 26 1.15 -12.45 3.74
CA SER A 26 2.29 -12.63 4.62
C SER A 26 3.00 -11.29 4.90
N ARG A 27 3.82 -11.21 5.97
CA ARG A 27 4.49 -9.95 6.38
C ARG A 27 5.59 -9.52 5.41
N GLU A 28 6.10 -10.46 4.63
CA GLU A 28 7.14 -10.23 3.63
C GLU A 28 6.68 -9.25 2.55
N SER A 29 5.37 -9.10 2.33
CA SER A 29 4.81 -8.12 1.37
C SER A 29 5.16 -6.67 1.72
N PHE A 30 5.44 -6.36 3.00
CA PHE A 30 5.78 -5.02 3.44
C PHE A 30 7.27 -4.68 3.28
N LEU A 31 8.15 -5.69 3.23
CA LEU A 31 9.60 -5.50 3.26
C LEU A 31 10.15 -4.64 2.10
N PRO A 32 9.68 -4.79 0.85
CA PRO A 32 10.16 -3.95 -0.25
C PRO A 32 9.92 -2.45 0.01
N GLY A 33 8.75 -2.11 0.53
CA GLY A 33 8.40 -0.73 0.88
C GLY A 33 9.24 -0.18 2.03
N ILE A 34 9.49 -1.01 3.05
CA ILE A 34 10.35 -0.65 4.19
C ILE A 34 11.78 -0.40 3.71
N PHE A 35 12.36 -1.30 2.91
CA PHE A 35 13.72 -1.13 2.40
C PHE A 35 13.85 0.10 1.49
N LEU A 36 12.83 0.39 0.67
CA LEU A 36 12.80 1.62 -0.12
C LEU A 36 12.84 2.86 0.77
N ALA A 37 12.03 2.89 1.83
CA ALA A 37 12.02 4.01 2.77
C ALA A 37 13.36 4.16 3.52
N VAL A 38 13.90 3.07 4.08
CA VAL A 38 15.17 3.09 4.81
C VAL A 38 16.33 3.57 3.93
N ARG A 39 16.37 3.16 2.66
CA ARG A 39 17.42 3.58 1.72
C ARG A 39 17.35 5.06 1.33
N ASN A 40 16.19 5.70 1.47
CA ASN A 40 15.98 7.08 1.02
C ASN A 40 15.79 8.09 2.17
N VAL A 41 15.56 7.64 3.40
CA VAL A 41 15.20 8.52 4.54
C VAL A 41 16.20 9.66 4.78
N ALA A 42 17.50 9.41 4.61
CA ALA A 42 18.53 10.45 4.78
C ALA A 42 18.43 11.60 3.78
N LYS A 43 17.79 11.39 2.63
CA LYS A 43 17.57 12.39 1.57
C LYS A 43 16.23 13.10 1.71
N MET A 44 15.41 12.74 2.69
CA MET A 44 14.04 13.24 2.87
C MET A 44 13.93 13.95 4.23
N PRO A 45 14.47 15.18 4.36
CA PRO A 45 14.38 15.92 5.61
C PRO A 45 12.93 16.29 5.94
N GLY A 46 12.63 16.38 7.24
CA GLY A 46 11.29 16.70 7.73
C GLY A 46 10.37 15.48 7.77
N PHE A 47 9.06 15.73 7.67
CA PHE A 47 8.04 14.69 7.80
C PHE A 47 7.53 14.24 6.43
N THR A 48 7.55 12.92 6.21
CA THR A 48 6.97 12.28 5.03
C THR A 48 5.83 11.35 5.45
N TYR A 49 4.64 11.59 4.90
CA TYR A 49 3.45 10.77 5.11
C TYR A 49 3.22 9.84 3.91
N GLY A 50 3.01 8.56 4.19
CA GLY A 50 2.78 7.53 3.16
C GLY A 50 4.03 7.19 2.33
N ILE A 51 3.91 6.16 1.48
CA ILE A 51 5.01 5.69 0.63
C ILE A 51 4.95 6.28 -0.80
N ASN A 52 3.84 6.90 -1.17
CA ASN A 52 3.57 7.58 -2.44
C ASN A 52 4.73 8.44 -2.94
N LYS A 53 5.28 9.30 -2.07
CA LYS A 53 6.42 10.18 -2.42
C LYS A 53 7.67 9.42 -2.88
N LEU A 54 7.85 8.19 -2.42
CA LEU A 54 8.97 7.32 -2.80
C LEU A 54 8.68 6.52 -4.08
N LEU A 55 7.40 6.34 -4.43
CA LEU A 55 6.97 5.60 -5.62
C LEU A 55 6.70 6.51 -6.83
N GLY A 56 6.59 7.82 -6.61
CA GLY A 56 6.47 8.82 -7.69
C GLY A 56 5.04 9.10 -8.14
N PHE A 57 4.03 8.80 -7.32
CA PHE A 57 2.61 9.06 -7.61
C PHE A 57 1.84 9.56 -6.38
#